data_AF-A0A6I0E3F6-F1
#
_entry.id   AF-A0A6I0E3F6-F1
#
_cell.length_a   1.000
_cell.length_b   1.000
_cell.length_c   1.000
_cell.angle_alpha   90.00
_cell.angle_beta   90.00
_cell.angle_gamma   90.00
#
_symmetry.space_group_name_H-M   'P 1'
#
loop_
_entity.id
_entity.type
_entity.pdbx_description
1 polymer ?
#
loop_
_entity_poly.entity_id
_entity_poly.type
_entity_poly.pdbx_seq_one_letter_code
_entity_poly.pdbx_strand_id
1 'polypeptide(L)'
;MKIFHLFGEYILLLLKVFTKPERGKIYYSLIVKEIDKLGIQSIGIVAIISAFMGAVITLQTAYNTENPFLPEYLIGLAARDSILLEFSSTIIGLILAGKVGSNIASELGT
;
A
#
# COMPACT_ATOMS: atom_id res chain seq x y z
N MET A 1 7.54 -29.65 14.31
CA MET A 1 7.57 -28.95 15.62
C MET A 1 8.22 -27.56 15.58
N LYS A 2 9.28 -27.28 14.81
CA LYS A 2 9.93 -25.95 14.74
C LYS A 2 9.03 -24.79 14.29
N ILE A 3 8.14 -25.01 13.31
CA ILE A 3 7.21 -23.98 12.81
C ILE A 3 6.26 -23.46 13.90
N PHE A 4 5.74 -24.35 14.75
CA PHE A 4 4.85 -23.95 15.85
C PHE A 4 5.57 -23.12 16.92
N HIS A 5 6.86 -23.40 17.17
CA HIS A 5 7.66 -22.61 18.10
C HIS A 5 7.93 -21.20 17.56
N LEU A 6 8.40 -21.08 16.31
CA LEU A 6 8.65 -19.80 15.65
C LEU A 6 7.37 -18.95 15.56
N PHE A 7 6.24 -19.58 15.25
CA PHE A 7 4.95 -18.91 15.22
C PHE A 7 4.52 -18.40 16.59
N GLY A 8 4.73 -19.21 17.65
CA GLY A 8 4.46 -18.79 19.03
C GLY A 8 5.32 -17.60 19.47
N GLU A 9 6.62 -17.63 19.18
CA GLU A 9 7.53 -16.51 19.47
C GLU A 9 7.14 -15.23 18.72
N TYR A 10 6.74 -15.35 17.46
CA TYR A 10 6.27 -14.21 16.67
C TYR A 10 5.01 -13.58 17.28
N ILE A 11 4.02 -14.39 17.69
CA ILE A 11 2.81 -13.87 18.35
C ILE A 11 3.14 -13.20 19.68
N LEU A 12 4.03 -13.77 20.49
CA LEU A 12 4.46 -13.16 21.75
C LEU A 12 5.15 -11.81 21.53
N LEU A 13 5.99 -11.70 20.50
CA LEU A 13 6.61 -10.44 20.10
C LEU A 13 5.54 -9.40 19.71
N LEU A 14 4.55 -9.81 18.92
CA LEU A 14 3.46 -8.95 18.46
C LEU A 14 2.63 -8.41 19.64
N LEU A 15 2.32 -9.25 20.61
CA LEU A 15 1.62 -8.83 21.84
C LEU A 15 2.45 -7.83 22.66
N LYS A 16 3.78 -8.02 22.72
CA LYS A 16 4.67 -7.13 23.47
C LYS A 16 4.75 -5.72 22.87
N VAL A 17 4.66 -5.59 21.55
CA VAL A 17 4.66 -4.29 20.84
C VAL A 17 3.51 -3.37 21.28
N PHE A 18 2.36 -3.93 21.65
CA PHE A 18 1.19 -3.16 22.10
C PHE A 18 1.20 -2.82 23.60
N THR A 19 2.26 -3.15 24.33
CA THR A 19 2.38 -2.84 25.76
C THR A 19 2.58 -1.33 25.97
N LYS A 20 2.15 -0.81 27.14
CA LYS A 20 2.20 0.62 27.44
C LYS A 20 3.63 1.19 27.30
N PRO A 21 3.84 2.25 26.48
CA PRO A 21 5.16 2.83 26.30
C PRO A 21 5.63 3.57 27.55
N GLU A 22 6.91 3.41 27.91
CA GLU A 22 7.51 4.03 29.10
C GLU A 22 7.61 5.56 28.98
N ARG A 23 7.77 6.10 27.76
CA ARG A 23 7.97 7.53 27.48
C ARG A 23 7.20 7.99 26.24
N GLY A 24 5.92 8.31 26.41
CA GLY A 24 5.01 8.70 25.32
C GLY A 24 5.50 9.87 24.45
N LYS A 25 6.18 10.87 25.03
CA LYS A 25 6.74 12.01 24.27
C LYS A 25 7.79 11.59 23.23
N ILE A 26 8.64 10.64 23.59
CA ILE A 26 9.68 10.13 22.69
C ILE A 26 9.03 9.30 21.59
N TYR A 27 8.10 8.42 21.97
CA TYR A 27 7.33 7.61 21.01
C TYR A 27 6.62 8.46 19.95
N TYR A 28 5.97 9.55 20.35
CA TYR A 28 5.32 10.45 19.41
C TYR A 28 6.32 11.06 18.41
N SER A 29 7.48 11.53 18.89
CA SER A 29 8.53 12.06 18.02
C SER A 29 9.07 11.00 17.04
N LEU A 30 9.19 9.73 17.46
CA LEU A 30 9.58 8.65 16.55
C LEU A 30 8.49 8.36 15.52
N ILE A 31 7.22 8.28 15.93
CA ILE A 31 6.11 8.04 14.99
C ILE A 31 6.07 9.11 13.91
N VAL A 32 6.25 10.39 14.26
CA VAL A 32 6.26 11.48 13.26
C VAL A 32 7.42 11.35 12.29
N LYS A 33 8.62 10.99 12.77
CA LYS A 33 9.78 10.73 11.90
C LYS A 33 9.52 9.56 10.96
N GLU A 34 8.86 8.51 11.46
CA GLU A 34 8.55 7.33 10.67
C GLU A 34 7.48 7.61 9.61
N ILE A 35 6.49 8.47 9.91
CA ILE A 35 5.50 8.94 8.94
C ILE A 35 6.17 9.73 7.81
N ASP A 36 7.13 10.59 8.12
CA ASP A 36 7.88 11.33 7.09
C ASP A 36 8.70 10.38 6.21
N LYS A 37 9.47 9.49 6.85
CA LYS A 37 10.34 8.54 6.17
C LYS A 37 9.59 7.52 5.31
N LEU A 38 8.55 6.90 5.86
CA LEU A 38 7.81 5.84 5.17
C LEU A 38 6.68 6.39 4.31
N GLY A 39 5.96 7.40 4.79
CA GLY A 39 4.81 7.98 4.10
C GLY A 39 5.24 9.01 3.06
N ILE A 40 5.84 10.12 3.50
CA ILE A 40 6.11 11.28 2.64
C ILE A 40 7.11 10.93 1.54
N GLN A 41 8.17 10.18 1.85
CA GLN A 41 9.13 9.73 0.82
C GLN A 41 8.50 8.75 -0.19
N SER A 42 7.31 8.21 0.05
CA SER A 42 6.61 7.30 -0.87
C SER A 42 5.65 8.02 -1.82
N ILE A 43 5.33 9.28 -1.56
CA ILE A 43 4.35 10.04 -2.37
C ILE A 43 4.79 10.14 -3.83
N GLY A 44 6.09 10.36 -4.08
CA GLY A 44 6.62 10.48 -5.44
C GLY A 44 6.42 9.22 -6.28
N ILE A 45 6.72 8.04 -5.72
CA ILE A 45 6.54 6.78 -6.46
C ILE A 45 5.06 6.44 -6.63
N VAL A 46 4.22 6.72 -5.63
CA VAL A 46 2.77 6.51 -5.70
C VAL A 46 2.16 7.39 -6.80
N ALA A 47 2.51 8.68 -6.86
CA ALA A 47 1.99 9.59 -7.87
C ALA A 47 2.30 9.13 -9.31
N ILE A 48 3.54 8.68 -9.56
CA ILE A 48 3.94 8.16 -10.86
C ILE A 48 3.13 6.91 -11.20
N ILE A 49 3.08 5.93 -10.29
CA ILE A 49 2.39 4.66 -10.57
C ILE A 49 0.89 4.87 -10.73
N SER A 50 0.25 5.72 -9.92
CA SER A 50 -1.17 6.04 -10.04
C SER A 50 -1.52 6.66 -11.39
N ALA A 51 -0.67 7.54 -11.94
CA ALA A 51 -0.88 8.13 -13.26
C ALA A 51 -0.82 7.05 -14.38
N PHE A 52 0.19 6.19 -14.36
CA PHE A 52 0.32 5.10 -15.32
C PHE A 52 -0.80 4.07 -15.18
N MET A 53 -1.18 3.72 -13.96
CA MET A 53 -2.27 2.78 -13.69
C MET A 53 -3.60 3.28 -14.24
N GLY A 54 -3.92 4.56 -14.03
CA GLY A 54 -5.12 5.17 -14.60
C GLY A 54 -5.15 5.12 -16.13
N ALA A 55 -4.02 5.40 -16.78
CA ALA A 55 -3.91 5.31 -18.24
C ALA A 55 -4.07 3.86 -18.74
N VAL A 56 -3.45 2.89 -18.06
CA VAL A 56 -3.54 1.46 -18.41
C VAL A 56 -4.97 0.96 -18.28
N ILE A 57 -5.66 1.28 -17.18
CA ILE A 57 -7.06 0.86 -16.97
C ILE A 57 -7.97 1.50 -18.02
N THR A 58 -7.80 2.79 -18.29
CA THR A 58 -8.61 3.48 -19.31
C THR A 58 -8.43 2.88 -20.70
N LEU A 59 -7.18 2.60 -21.10
CA LEU A 59 -6.88 1.92 -22.37
C LEU A 59 -7.47 0.52 -22.40
N GLN A 60 -7.31 -0.25 -21.31
CA GLN A 60 -7.86 -1.59 -21.21
C GLN A 60 -9.39 -1.57 -21.32
N THR A 61 -10.08 -0.67 -20.62
CA THR A 61 -11.53 -0.53 -20.72
C THR A 61 -11.97 -0.13 -22.12
N ALA A 62 -11.24 0.77 -22.78
CA ALA A 62 -11.53 1.17 -24.16
C ALA A 62 -11.40 -0.02 -25.14
N TYR A 63 -10.31 -0.79 -25.04
CA TYR A 63 -10.11 -1.99 -25.87
C TYR A 63 -11.10 -3.11 -25.57
N ASN A 64 -11.64 -3.22 -24.35
CA ASN A 64 -12.69 -4.21 -24.07
C ASN A 64 -14.09 -3.74 -24.52
N THR A 65 -14.24 -2.45 -24.82
CA THR A 65 -15.50 -1.83 -25.26
C THR A 65 -15.45 -1.58 -26.78
N GLU A 66 -15.17 -2.61 -27.58
CA GLU A 66 -15.09 -2.47 -29.06
C GLU A 66 -16.46 -2.41 -29.75
N ASN A 67 -17.57 -2.46 -29.00
CA ASN A 67 -18.90 -2.53 -29.59
C ASN A 67 -19.42 -1.11 -29.93
N PRO A 68 -19.69 -0.78 -31.22
CA PRO A 68 -20.09 0.57 -31.65
C PRO A 68 -21.40 1.09 -31.03
N PHE A 69 -22.17 0.21 -30.39
CA PHE A 69 -23.42 0.55 -29.72
C PHE A 69 -23.24 1.07 -28.29
N LEU A 70 -22.04 0.94 -27.70
CA LEU A 70 -21.78 1.38 -26.34
C LEU A 70 -21.30 2.85 -26.32
N PRO A 71 -21.98 3.73 -25.57
CA PRO A 71 -21.54 5.11 -25.42
C PRO A 71 -20.14 5.24 -24.80
N GLU A 72 -19.31 6.14 -25.31
CA GLU A 72 -17.93 6.37 -24.82
C GLU A 72 -17.87 6.76 -23.33
N TYR A 73 -18.92 7.37 -22.77
CA TYR A 73 -18.95 7.73 -21.34
C TYR A 73 -18.90 6.50 -20.43
N LEU A 74 -19.34 5.33 -20.90
CA LEU A 74 -19.27 4.07 -20.14
C LEU A 74 -17.83 3.65 -19.87
N ILE A 75 -16.90 4.00 -20.76
CA ILE A 75 -15.47 3.72 -20.58
C ILE A 75 -14.96 4.50 -19.37
N GLY A 76 -15.29 5.79 -19.27
CA GLY A 76 -14.90 6.63 -18.14
C GLY A 76 -15.56 6.20 -16.82
N LEU A 77 -16.84 5.79 -16.88
CA LEU A 77 -17.57 5.30 -15.71
C LEU A 77 -16.96 4.00 -15.17
N ALA A 78 -16.77 3.00 -16.05
CA ALA A 78 -16.19 1.72 -15.68
C ALA A 78 -14.74 1.87 -15.18
N ALA A 79 -13.92 2.67 -15.87
CA ALA A 79 -12.54 2.92 -15.44
C ALA A 79 -12.49 3.58 -14.05
N ARG A 80 -13.36 4.57 -13.79
CA ARG A 80 -13.46 5.22 -12.47
C ARG A 80 -13.86 4.21 -11.40
N ASP A 81 -14.89 3.41 -11.63
CA ASP A 81 -15.41 2.49 -10.62
C ASP A 81 -14.39 1.38 -10.31
N SER A 82 -13.68 0.85 -11.32
CA SER A 82 -12.57 -0.09 -11.12
C SER A 82 -11.41 0.53 -10.34
N ILE A 83 -11.05 1.79 -10.62
CA ILE A 83 -10.00 2.50 -9.87
C ILE A 83 -10.39 2.69 -8.41
N LEU A 84 -11.62 3.16 -8.15
CA LEU A 84 -12.07 3.48 -6.80
C LEU A 84 -12.31 2.23 -5.94
N LEU A 85 -12.88 1.17 -6.51
CA LEU A 85 -13.29 -0.01 -5.74
C LEU A 85 -12.16 -1.03 -5.54
N GLU A 86 -11.31 -1.23 -6.55
CA GLU A 86 -10.37 -2.37 -6.56
C GLU A 86 -8.91 -1.91 -6.62
N PHE A 87 -8.58 -1.05 -7.57
CA PHE A 87 -7.18 -0.75 -7.88
C PHE A 87 -6.55 0.24 -6.90
N SER A 88 -7.28 1.23 -6.39
CA SER A 88 -6.71 2.25 -5.50
C SER A 88 -6.15 1.63 -4.22
N SER A 89 -6.89 0.78 -3.52
CA SER A 89 -6.42 0.19 -2.26
C SER A 89 -5.38 -0.92 -2.49
N THR A 90 -5.61 -1.77 -3.50
CA THR A 90 -4.76 -2.94 -3.76
C THR A 90 -3.38 -2.54 -4.28
N ILE A 91 -3.32 -1.65 -5.27
CA ILE A 91 -2.05 -1.25 -5.89
C ILE A 91 -1.21 -0.42 -4.92
N ILE A 92 -1.83 0.54 -4.23
CA ILE A 92 -1.13 1.34 -3.22
C ILE A 92 -0.63 0.43 -2.09
N GLY A 93 -1.46 -0.49 -1.60
CA GLY A 93 -1.07 -1.46 -0.57
C GLY A 93 0.11 -2.33 -0.98
N LEU A 94 0.10 -2.85 -2.22
CA LEU A 94 1.18 -3.68 -2.75
C LEU A 94 2.50 -2.91 -2.89
N ILE A 95 2.44 -1.69 -3.43
CA ILE A 95 3.63 -0.83 -3.62
C ILE A 95 4.22 -0.44 -2.26
N LEU A 96 3.38 -0.03 -1.32
CA LEU A 96 3.82 0.34 0.02
C LEU A 96 4.39 -0.88 0.75
N ALA A 97 3.75 -2.06 0.67
CA ALA A 97 4.29 -3.27 1.28
C ALA A 97 5.70 -3.60 0.77
N GLY A 98 5.96 -3.41 -0.53
CA GLY A 98 7.30 -3.56 -1.09
C GLY A 98 8.28 -2.51 -0.56
N LYS A 99 8.02 -1.23 -0.79
CA LYS A 99 8.97 -0.16 -0.45
C LYS A 99 9.16 -0.01 1.07
N VAL A 100 8.06 0.09 1.82
CA VAL A 100 8.08 0.28 3.27
C VAL A 100 8.51 -0.99 3.98
N GLY A 101 8.00 -2.15 3.56
CA GLY A 101 8.38 -3.42 4.17
C GLY A 101 9.87 -3.72 4.01
N SER A 102 10.44 -3.49 2.82
CA SER A 102 11.89 -3.66 2.60
C SER A 102 12.73 -2.67 3.41
N ASN A 103 12.30 -1.41 3.54
CA ASN A 103 13.02 -0.43 4.38
C ASN A 103 13.02 -0.84 5.85
N ILE A 104 11.87 -1.21 6.42
CA ILE A 104 11.77 -1.66 7.81
C ILE A 104 12.63 -2.92 8.04
N ALA A 105 12.57 -3.90 7.14
CA ALA A 105 13.37 -5.11 7.26
C ALA A 105 14.87 -4.83 7.19
N SER A 106 15.30 -3.91 6.31
CA SER A 106 16.71 -3.51 6.20
C SER A 106 17.21 -2.79 7.45
N GLU A 107 16.37 -1.98 8.08
CA GLU A 107 16.71 -1.25 9.30
C GLU A 107 16.76 -2.13 10.54
N LEU A 108 15.87 -3.12 10.64
CA LEU A 108 15.91 -4.09 11.73
C LEU A 108 17.04 -5.12 11.57
N GLY A 109 17.50 -5.34 10.32
CA GLY A 109 18.56 -6.29 9.99
C GLY A 109 19.98 -5.73 10.01
N THR A 110 20.13 -4.40 10.13
CA THR A 110 21.43 -3.70 10.25
C THR A 110 21.69 -3.33 11.70
#